data_AF-A0A662ER37-F1
#
_entry.id   AF-A0A662ER37-F1
#
_cell.length_a   1.000
_cell.length_b   1.000
_cell.length_c   1.000
_cell.angle_alpha   90.00
_cell.angle_beta   90.00
_cell.angle_gamma   90.00
#
_symmetry.space_group_name_H-M   'P 1'
#
loop_
_entity.id
_entity.type
_entity.pdbx_description
1 polymer ?
#
loop_
_entity_poly.entity_id
_entity_poly.type
_entity_poly.pdbx_seq_one_letter_code
_entity_poly.pdbx_strand_id
1 'polypeptide(L)'
;MCAAPGGKATHVAARMENRGCLVTNEPSGRRQQGLLANVNRLGALNVTITDYRGEGFPTDARFDRVLIDAPCSAEGTLRKTPSLGSGASVKRA
;
A
#
# COMPACT_ATOMS: atom_id res chain seq x y z
N MET A 1 4.79 -4.56 -3.67
CA MET A 1 3.44 -4.05 -3.32
C MET A 1 3.45 -3.64 -1.86
N CYS A 2 3.22 -2.36 -1.54
CA CYS A 2 3.38 -1.78 -0.20
C CYS A 2 2.20 -0.87 0.15
N ALA A 3 1.03 -1.44 0.44
CA ALA A 3 -0.18 -0.66 0.58
C ALA A 3 -0.32 0.14 1.89
N ALA A 4 0.40 -0.20 2.95
CA ALA A 4 0.29 0.52 4.21
C ALA A 4 0.87 1.95 4.11
N PRO A 5 0.29 2.96 4.78
CA PRO A 5 -0.76 2.85 5.80
C PRO A 5 -2.21 2.81 5.24
N GLY A 6 -2.41 2.67 3.93
CA GLY A 6 -3.74 2.47 3.33
C GLY A 6 -4.35 3.66 2.63
N GLY A 7 -3.74 4.85 2.66
CA GLY A 7 -4.34 6.07 2.10
C GLY A 7 -4.72 5.97 0.61
N LYS A 8 -3.87 5.32 -0.21
CA LYS A 8 -4.19 5.06 -1.62
C LYS A 8 -5.32 4.04 -1.77
N ALA A 9 -5.24 2.94 -1.01
CA ALA A 9 -6.26 1.88 -1.05
C ALA A 9 -7.65 2.41 -0.65
N THR A 10 -7.74 3.19 0.43
CA THR A 10 -9.01 3.77 0.88
C THR A 10 -9.53 4.84 -0.07
N HIS A 11 -8.65 5.58 -0.75
CA HIS A 11 -9.06 6.51 -1.81
C HIS A 11 -9.64 5.76 -3.03
N VAL A 12 -9.03 4.65 -3.42
CA VAL A 12 -9.52 3.78 -4.49
C VAL A 12 -10.87 3.16 -4.10
N ALA A 13 -11.00 2.63 -2.89
CA ALA A 13 -12.27 2.08 -2.38
C ALA A 13 -13.41 3.12 -2.40
N ALA A 14 -13.11 4.36 -1.99
CA ALA A 14 -14.08 5.47 -2.07
C ALA A 14 -14.49 5.79 -3.51
N ARG A 15 -13.53 5.82 -4.46
CA ARG A 15 -13.81 6.02 -5.89
C ARG A 15 -14.58 4.86 -6.53
N MET A 16 -14.42 3.65 -6.00
CA MET A 16 -15.20 2.47 -6.37
C MET A 16 -16.57 2.45 -5.69
N GLU A 17 -16.87 3.42 -4.81
CA GLU A 17 -18.10 3.50 -4.02
C GLU A 17 -18.39 2.16 -3.29
N ASN A 18 -17.34 1.54 -2.74
CA ASN A 18 -17.41 0.23 -2.08
C ASN A 18 -17.98 -0.91 -2.97
N ARG A 19 -17.91 -0.81 -4.30
CA ARG A 19 -18.32 -1.88 -5.24
C ARG A 19 -17.12 -2.67 -5.78
N GLY A 20 -17.37 -3.90 -6.22
CA GLY A 20 -16.32 -4.77 -6.77
C GLY A 20 -15.39 -5.32 -5.68
N CYS A 21 -14.15 -5.64 -6.06
CA CYS A 21 -13.14 -6.18 -5.15
C CYS A 21 -11.83 -5.39 -5.29
N LEU A 22 -11.30 -4.91 -4.17
CA LEU A 22 -10.00 -4.25 -4.09
C LEU A 22 -9.03 -5.10 -3.28
N VAL A 23 -8.11 -5.78 -3.97
CA VAL A 23 -7.03 -6.52 -3.31
C VAL A 23 -5.88 -5.56 -2.98
N THR A 24 -5.48 -5.55 -1.72
CA THR A 24 -4.52 -4.62 -1.15
C THR A 24 -3.42 -5.39 -0.43
N ASN A 25 -2.18 -5.31 -0.92
CA ASN A 25 -1.09 -6.13 -0.41
C ASN A 25 -0.07 -5.34 0.40
N GLU A 26 0.25 -5.81 1.61
CA GLU A 26 1.32 -5.30 2.47
C GLU A 26 2.08 -6.46 3.14
N PRO A 27 3.34 -6.73 2.75
CA PRO A 27 4.11 -7.85 3.30
C PRO A 27 4.61 -7.62 4.74
N SER A 28 4.61 -6.37 5.22
CA SER A 28 5.02 -6.08 6.59
C SER A 28 3.83 -6.21 7.54
N GLY A 29 3.77 -7.32 8.30
CA GLY A 29 2.74 -7.53 9.32
C GLY A 29 2.64 -6.38 10.35
N ARG A 30 3.77 -5.74 10.68
CA ARG A 30 3.80 -4.54 11.54
C ARG A 30 3.03 -3.37 10.92
N ARG A 31 3.19 -3.13 9.61
CA ARG A 31 2.52 -2.02 8.91
C ARG A 31 1.08 -2.34 8.54
N GLN A 32 0.74 -3.61 8.40
CA GLN A 32 -0.61 -4.09 8.09
C GLN A 32 -1.64 -3.67 9.14
N GLN A 33 -1.25 -3.56 10.41
CA GLN A 33 -2.13 -3.06 11.48
C GLN A 33 -2.65 -1.64 11.20
N GLY A 34 -1.77 -0.75 10.73
CA GLY A 34 -2.16 0.62 10.35
C GLY A 34 -3.05 0.66 9.10
N LEU A 35 -2.81 -0.25 8.15
CA LEU A 35 -3.67 -0.44 6.98
C LEU A 35 -5.09 -0.87 7.40
N LEU A 36 -5.20 -1.94 8.20
CA LEU A 36 -6.48 -2.47 8.68
C LEU A 36 -7.26 -1.42 9.47
N ALA A 37 -6.58 -0.70 10.38
CA ALA A 37 -7.19 0.37 11.16
C ALA A 37 -7.78 1.47 10.25
N ASN A 38 -7.07 1.88 9.20
CA ASN A 38 -7.55 2.90 8.28
C ASN A 38 -8.67 2.40 7.36
N VAL A 39 -8.60 1.16 6.89
CA VAL A 39 -9.67 0.52 6.11
C VAL A 39 -10.97 0.50 6.90
N ASN A 40 -10.90 0.03 8.16
CA ASN A 40 -12.06 -0.02 9.05
C ASN A 40 -12.58 1.39 9.39
N ARG A 41 -11.69 2.30 9.78
CA ARG A 41 -12.06 3.67 10.18
C ARG A 41 -12.71 4.46 9.05
N LEU A 42 -12.31 4.24 7.81
CA LEU A 42 -12.84 4.93 6.63
C LEU A 42 -14.00 4.19 5.94
N GLY A 43 -14.43 3.05 6.48
CA GLY A 43 -15.55 2.29 5.92
C GLY A 43 -15.27 1.77 4.50
N ALA A 44 -14.03 1.36 4.22
CA ALA A 44 -13.68 0.74 2.95
C ALA A 44 -14.04 -0.75 2.99
N LEU A 45 -15.22 -1.11 2.49
CA LEU A 45 -15.85 -2.41 2.71
C LEU A 45 -15.47 -3.47 1.67
N ASN A 46 -15.05 -3.03 0.48
CA ASN A 46 -14.71 -3.91 -0.64
C ASN A 46 -13.21 -4.29 -0.68
N VAL A 47 -12.52 -4.25 0.46
CA VAL A 47 -11.06 -4.41 0.55
C VAL A 47 -10.68 -5.78 1.10
N THR A 48 -9.84 -6.50 0.37
CA THR A 48 -9.16 -7.72 0.86
C THR A 48 -7.69 -7.41 1.08
N ILE A 49 -7.17 -7.71 2.27
CA ILE A 49 -5.76 -7.48 2.62
C ILE A 49 -4.97 -8.78 2.51
N THR A 50 -3.85 -8.74 1.80
CA THR A 50 -2.90 -9.86 1.66
C THR A 50 -1.48 -9.43 2.07
N ASP A 51 -0.58 -10.38 2.28
CA ASP A 51 0.78 -10.14 2.80
C ASP A 51 1.89 -10.80 1.96
N TYR A 52 1.62 -11.09 0.69
CA TYR A 52 2.62 -11.63 -0.22
C TYR A 52 3.80 -10.68 -0.41
N ARG A 53 5.01 -11.24 -0.53
CA ARG A 53 6.11 -10.51 -1.16
C ARG A 53 5.73 -10.16 -2.59
N GLY A 54 6.09 -8.96 -3.05
CA GLY A 54 5.65 -8.47 -4.36
C GLY A 54 6.12 -9.35 -5.52
N GLU A 55 7.31 -9.93 -5.38
CA GLU A 55 7.94 -10.83 -6.34
C GLU A 55 7.28 -12.22 -6.37
N GLY A 56 6.59 -12.61 -5.30
CA GLY A 56 5.91 -13.90 -5.15
C GLY A 56 4.39 -13.76 -5.17
N PHE A 57 3.85 -12.65 -5.68
CA PHE A 57 2.40 -12.48 -5.79
C PHE A 57 1.84 -13.48 -6.82
N PRO A 58 0.70 -14.16 -6.56
CA PRO A 58 0.16 -15.17 -7.46
C PRO A 58 -0.03 -14.66 -8.90
N THR A 59 0.63 -15.30 -9.86
CA THR A 59 0.59 -14.92 -11.29
C THR A 59 -0.72 -15.28 -11.97
N ASP A 60 -1.47 -16.21 -11.39
CA ASP A 60 -2.78 -16.63 -11.90
C ASP A 60 -3.89 -15.66 -11.48
N ALA A 61 -3.61 -14.74 -10.55
CA ALA A 61 -4.53 -13.67 -10.21
C ALA A 61 -4.74 -12.74 -11.42
N ARG A 62 -5.99 -12.37 -11.66
CA ARG A 62 -6.39 -11.44 -12.73
C ARG A 62 -6.95 -10.19 -12.10
N PHE A 63 -6.55 -9.04 -12.63
CA PHE A 63 -7.04 -7.73 -12.21
C PHE A 63 -7.38 -6.90 -13.44
N ASP A 64 -8.50 -6.20 -13.41
CA ASP A 64 -8.85 -5.23 -14.47
C ASP A 64 -7.85 -4.08 -14.51
N ARG A 65 -7.34 -3.69 -13.33
CA ARG A 65 -6.34 -2.61 -13.14
C ARG A 65 -5.45 -2.90 -11.95
N VAL A 66 -4.20 -2.47 -12.02
CA VAL A 66 -3.22 -2.61 -10.94
C VAL A 66 -2.57 -1.25 -10.66
N LEU A 67 -2.52 -0.88 -9.38
CA LEU A 67 -1.75 0.27 -8.89
C LEU A 67 -0.54 -0.24 -8.12
N ILE A 68 0.67 0.07 -8.59
CA ILE A 68 1.91 -0.27 -7.91
C ILE A 68 2.47 0.95 -7.19
N ASP A 69 2.42 0.92 -5.86
CA ASP A 69 3.17 1.83 -4.98
C ASP A 69 4.49 1.16 -4.63
N ALA A 70 5.54 1.47 -5.39
CA ALA A 70 6.86 0.88 -5.22
C ALA A 70 7.59 1.54 -4.02
N PRO A 71 8.36 0.78 -3.23
CA PRO A 71 9.29 1.38 -2.28
C PRO A 71 10.29 2.27 -3.03
N CYS A 72 10.46 3.50 -2.56
CA CYS A 72 11.31 4.50 -3.19
C CYS A 72 12.21 5.19 -2.15
N SER A 73 13.20 5.96 -2.62
CA SER A 73 14.11 6.72 -1.74
C SER A 73 13.39 7.83 -0.94
N ALA A 74 12.15 8.16 -1.30
CA ALA A 74 11.32 9.16 -0.66
C ALA A 74 11.91 10.59 -0.65
N GLU A 75 12.86 10.89 -1.54
CA GLU A 75 13.45 12.23 -1.70
C GLU A 75 12.39 13.32 -1.98
N GLY A 76 11.32 12.97 -2.70
CA GLY A 76 10.18 13.87 -2.91
C GLY A 76 9.44 14.27 -1.63
N THR A 77 9.75 13.66 -0.48
CA THR A 77 9.14 13.96 0.82
C THR A 77 10.03 14.76 1.76
N LEU A 78 11.17 15.29 1.29
CA LEU A 78 12.11 16.10 2.10
C LEU A 78 11.43 17.22 2.90
N ARG A 79 10.43 17.90 2.32
CA ARG A 79 9.66 18.93 3.03
C ARG A 79 8.96 18.39 4.28
N LYS A 80 8.44 17.15 4.20
CA LYS A 80 7.73 16.47 5.28
C LYS A 80 8.71 15.78 6.25
N THR A 81 9.85 15.34 5.75
CA THR A 81 10.87 14.65 6.54
C THR A 81 12.25 15.19 6.18
N PRO A 82 12.66 16.33 6.76
CA PRO A 82 13.92 17.01 6.45
C PRO A 82 15.16 16.15 6.74
N SER A 83 15.05 15.19 7.66
CA SER A 83 16.13 14.25 8.00
C SER A 83 16.52 13.29 6.88
N LEU A 84 15.74 13.20 5.79
CA LEU A 84 16.13 12.44 4.60
C LEU A 84 17.17 13.17 3.75
N GLY A 85 17.43 14.46 4.01
CA GLY A 85 18.36 15.30 3.25
C GLY A 85 19.84 14.93 3.43
N SER A 86 20.18 14.13 4.44
CA SER A 86 21.53 13.58 4.64
C SER A 86 21.83 12.34 3.78
N GLY A 87 20.91 11.98 2.87
CA GLY A 87 21.02 10.82 1.99
C GLY A 87 20.16 9.65 2.49
N ALA A 88 19.34 9.11 1.59
CA ALA A 88 18.63 7.86 1.86
C ALA A 88 19.67 6.73 1.92
N SER A 89 19.83 6.08 3.08
CA SER A 89 20.64 4.85 3.16
C SER A 89 20.04 3.80 2.24
N VAL A 90 20.72 3.50 1.14
CA VAL A 90 20.38 2.39 0.24
C VAL A 90 20.57 1.11 1.03
N LYS A 91 19.50 0.63 1.68
CA LYS A 91 19.46 -0.76 2.16
C LYS A 91 19.38 -1.63 0.92
N ARG A 92 20.51 -2.27 0.59
CA ARG A 92 20.55 -3.33 -0.43
C ARG A 92 19.54 -4.40 -0.02
N ALA A 93 18.67 -4.74 -0.96
CA ALA A 93 17.70 -5.82 -0.85
C ALA A 93 18.40 -7.18 -0.74
#